data_AF-A0A0U9H5R6-F1
#
_entry.id   AF-A0A0U9H5R6-F1
#
_cell.length_a   1.000
_cell.length_b   1.000
_cell.length_c   1.000
_cell.angle_alpha   90.00
_cell.angle_beta   90.00
_cell.angle_gamma   90.00
#
_symmetry.space_group_name_H-M   'P 1'
#
loop_
_entity.id
_entity.type
_entity.pdbx_description
1 polymer ?
#
loop_
_entity_poly.entity_id
_entity_poly.type
_entity_poly.pdbx_seq_one_letter_code
_entity_poly.pdbx_strand_id
1 'polypeptide(L)' 'MVVKNNLRMMMAEKRMNIQDVAKATGLSRKSVSKLYHEISTQITFDVIEKVCDLFDCEPGDLLYISKDDDK' A
#
# COMPACT_ATOMS: atom_id res chain seq x y z
N MET A 1 -15.75 -1.66 10.82
CA MET A 1 -15.42 -1.86 9.38
C MET A 1 -14.45 -0.78 8.96
N VAL A 2 -13.23 -1.18 8.60
CA VAL A 2 -12.14 -0.25 8.29
C VAL A 2 -11.49 -0.65 6.97
N VAL A 3 -11.01 0.34 6.22
CA VAL A 3 -10.24 0.10 4.99
C VAL A 3 -8.82 -0.27 5.38
N LYS A 4 -8.38 -1.45 4.96
CA LYS A 4 -7.02 -1.97 5.15
C LYS A 4 -6.35 -2.17 3.79
N ASN A 5 -5.04 -2.39 3.80
CA ASN A 5 -4.29 -2.67 2.58
C ASN A 5 -3.27 -3.80 2.73
N ASN A 6 -2.98 -4.48 1.62
CA ASN A 6 -2.05 -5.62 1.58
C ASN A 6 -0.60 -5.23 1.27
N LEU A 7 -0.25 -3.93 1.31
CA LEU A 7 1.08 -3.47 0.92
C LEU A 7 2.19 -4.17 1.72
N ARG A 8 1.98 -4.42 3.02
CA ARG A 8 2.91 -5.17 3.87
C ARG A 8 3.24 -6.54 3.32
N MET A 9 2.23 -7.29 2.88
CA MET A 9 2.39 -8.64 2.36
C MET A 9 3.08 -8.61 1.00
N MET A 10 2.61 -7.74 0.08
CA MET A 10 3.20 -7.58 -1.25
C MET A 10 4.68 -7.17 -1.18
N MET A 11 5.04 -6.27 -0.26
CA MET A 11 6.42 -5.87 -0.02
C MET A 11 7.29 -7.02 0.51
N ALA A 12 6.75 -7.82 1.44
CA ALA A 12 7.46 -8.97 1.98
C ALA A 12 7.74 -10.04 0.91
N GLU A 13 6.76 -10.32 0.04
CA GLU A 13 6.88 -11.27 -1.06
C GLU A 13 7.97 -10.86 -2.07
N LYS A 14 8.04 -9.57 -2.41
CA LYS A 14 9.06 -9.03 -3.33
C LYS A 14 10.38 -8.65 -2.64
N ARG A 15 10.50 -8.86 -1.32
CA ARG A 15 11.64 -8.45 -0.48
C ARG A 15 12.02 -6.98 -0.61
N MET A 16 11.01 -6.11 -0.76
CA MET A 16 11.19 -4.67 -0.88
C MET A 16 10.96 -3.97 0.46
N ASN A 17 11.79 -2.98 0.78
CA ASN A 17 11.55 -2.09 1.91
C ASN A 17 10.87 -0.78 1.44
N ILE A 18 10.47 0.08 2.38
CA ILE A 18 9.78 1.34 2.09
C ILE A 18 10.60 2.25 1.14
N GLN A 19 11.92 2.23 1.27
CA GLN A 19 12.79 3.02 0.40
C GLN A 19 12.78 2.49 -1.03
N ASP A 20 12.76 1.16 -1.22
CA ASP A 20 12.73 0.54 -2.54
C ASP A 20 11.42 0.85 -3.24
N VAL A 21 10.29 0.69 -2.55
CA VAL A 21 8.97 1.02 -3.10
C VAL A 21 8.87 2.52 -3.44
N ALA A 22 9.35 3.40 -2.56
CA ALA A 22 9.36 4.84 -2.84
C ALA A 22 10.19 5.20 -4.09
N LYS A 23 11.34 4.54 -4.29
CA LYS A 23 12.16 4.74 -5.51
C LYS A 23 11.47 4.19 -6.75
N ALA A 24 10.90 2.99 -6.66
CA ALA A 24 10.29 2.31 -7.80
C ALA A 24 8.97 2.96 -8.26
N THR A 25 8.15 3.42 -7.31
CA THR A 25 6.87 4.11 -7.61
C THR A 25 7.03 5.61 -7.84
N GLY A 26 8.17 6.21 -7.50
CA GLY A 26 8.35 7.67 -7.46
C GLY A 26 7.54 8.37 -6.35
N LEU A 27 6.91 7.62 -5.44
CA LEU A 27 6.18 8.18 -4.31
C LEU A 27 7.14 8.65 -3.20
N SER A 28 6.68 9.62 -2.40
CA SER A 28 7.44 10.03 -1.22
C SER A 28 7.53 8.87 -0.22
N ARG A 29 8.67 8.71 0.48
CA ARG A 29 8.81 7.72 1.56
C ARG A 29 7.74 7.88 2.63
N LYS A 30 7.29 9.10 2.89
CA LYS A 30 6.23 9.40 3.86
C LYS A 30 4.89 8.82 3.39
N SER A 31 4.57 8.92 2.11
CA SER A 31 3.34 8.35 1.53
C SER A 31 3.35 6.82 1.64
N VAL A 32 4.46 6.19 1.23
CA VAL A 32 4.62 4.72 1.30
C VAL A 32 4.57 4.24 2.75
N SER A 33 5.24 4.93 3.67
CA SER A 33 5.21 4.60 5.10
C SER A 33 3.80 4.72 5.69
N LYS A 34 3.05 5.78 5.36
CA LYS A 34 1.67 5.91 5.83
C LYS A 34 0.77 4.79 5.31
N LEU A 35 0.94 4.40 4.04
CA LEU A 35 0.21 3.29 3.44
C LEU A 35 0.58 1.96 4.14
N TYR A 36 1.87 1.71 4.34
CA TYR A 36 2.39 0.53 5.03
C TYR A 36 1.93 0.38 6.49
N HIS A 37 1.77 1.49 7.20
CA HIS A 37 1.28 1.50 8.59
C HIS A 37 -0.24 1.67 8.70
N GLU A 38 -0.96 1.72 7.59
CA GLU A 38 -2.43 1.89 7.56
C GLU A 38 -2.91 3.17 8.28
N ILE A 39 -2.04 4.17 8.41
CA ILE A 39 -2.33 5.48 9.01
C ILE A 39 -2.71 6.53 7.96
N SER A 40 -2.80 6.14 6.69
CA SER A 40 -3.24 7.01 5.61
C SER A 40 -4.74 7.29 5.74
N THR A 41 -5.11 8.55 5.96
CA THR A 41 -6.51 9.00 5.96
C THR A 41 -7.06 9.25 4.55
N GLN A 42 -6.19 9.43 3.57
CA GLN A 42 -6.54 9.65 2.17
C GLN A 42 -5.50 8.99 1.28
N ILE A 43 -5.97 8.32 0.23
CA ILE A 43 -5.15 7.77 -0.85
C ILE A 43 -5.68 8.33 -2.18
N THR A 44 -4.80 8.64 -3.11
CA THR A 44 -5.16 9.12 -4.46
C THR A 44 -5.09 7.99 -5.46
N PHE A 45 -5.80 8.12 -6.59
CA PHE A 45 -5.74 7.13 -7.66
C PHE A 45 -4.32 6.95 -8.22
N ASP A 46 -3.54 8.03 -8.35
CA ASP A 46 -2.13 7.97 -8.74
C ASP A 46 -1.29 7.06 -7.82
N VAL A 47 -1.55 7.07 -6.52
CA VAL A 47 -0.85 6.18 -5.57
C VAL A 47 -1.26 4.72 -5.79
N ILE A 48 -2.55 4.46 -5.98
CA ILE A 48 -3.07 3.11 -6.22
C ILE A 48 -2.47 2.58 -7.53
N GLU A 49 -2.57 3.35 -8.62
CA GLU A 49 -2.04 3.00 -9.94
C GLU A 49 -0.54 2.64 -9.87
N LYS A 50 0.29 3.50 -9.28
CA LYS A 50 1.74 3.26 -9.16
C LYS A 50 2.10 2.04 -8.33
N VAL A 51 1.35 1.79 -7.26
CA VAL A 51 1.59 0.62 -6.41
C VAL A 51 1.13 -0.65 -7.14
N CYS A 52 -0.05 -0.62 -7.76
CA CYS A 52 -0.58 -1.71 -8.56
C CYS A 52 0.34 -2.07 -9.73
N ASP A 53 0.87 -1.07 -10.45
CA ASP A 53 1.83 -1.26 -11.54
C ASP A 53 3.15 -1.87 -11.05
N LEU A 54 3.65 -1.44 -9.89
CA LEU A 54 4.87 -2.01 -9.29
C LEU A 54 4.70 -3.48 -8.89
N PHE A 55 3.56 -3.81 -8.29
CA PHE A 55 3.31 -5.15 -7.74
C PHE A 55 2.60 -6.09 -8.72
N ASP A 56 2.23 -5.60 -9.91
CA ASP A 56 1.45 -6.32 -10.92
C ASP A 56 0.15 -6.88 -10.30
N CYS A 57 -0.64 -5.99 -9.69
CA CYS A 57 -1.87 -6.36 -8.98
C CYS A 57 -3.04 -5.41 -9.26
N GLU A 58 -4.26 -5.83 -8.97
CA GLU A 58 -5.44 -4.98 -9.09
C GLU A 58 -5.71 -4.19 -7.81
N PRO A 59 -6.47 -3.07 -7.87
CA PRO A 59 -6.85 -2.30 -6.68
C PRO A 59 -7.58 -3.13 -5.61
N GLY A 60 -8.30 -4.18 -6.02
CA GLY A 60 -8.99 -5.11 -5.10
C GLY A 60 -8.05 -6.05 -4.37
N ASP A 61 -6.87 -6.33 -4.92
CA ASP A 61 -5.81 -7.09 -4.23
C ASP A 61 -5.08 -6.19 -3.23
N LEU A 62 -4.95 -4.90 -3.55
CA LEU A 62 -4.29 -3.92 -2.70
C LEU A 62 -5.16 -3.46 -1.53
N LEU A 63 -6.44 -3.13 -1.77
CA LEU A 63 -7.34 -2.50 -0.81
C LEU A 63 -8.56 -3.39 -0.52
N TYR A 64 -8.87 -3.55 0.77
CA TYR A 64 -10.02 -4.35 1.20
C TYR A 64 -10.69 -3.76 2.45
N ILE A 65 -11.93 -4.14 2.69
CA ILE A 65 -12.68 -3.75 3.90
C ILE A 65 -12.56 -4.88 4.92
N SER A 66 -11.88 -4.61 6.03
CA SER A 66 -11.88 -5.49 7.19
C SER A 66 -13.16 -5.30 8.00
N LYS A 67 -13.80 -6.42 8.37
CA LYS A 67 -14.93 -6.43 9.31
C LYS A 67 -14.47 -6.34 10.77
N ASP A 68 -13.23 -6.71 11.04
CA ASP A 68 -12.61 -6.59 12.35
C ASP A 68 -11.95 -5.22 12.54
N ASP A 69 -12.40 -4.53 13.59
CA ASP A 69 -11.63 -3.50 14.30
C ASP A 69 -10.58 -4.26 15.13
N ASP A 70 -9.52 -4.76 14.49
CA ASP A 70 -8.37 -5.25 15.23
C ASP A 70 -7.81 -4.10 16.09
N LYS A 71 -8.06 -4.25 17.39
CA LYS A 71 -7.63 -3.44 18.55
C LYS A 71 -6.32 -2.68 18.40
#